data_AF-A0A359M4E3-F1
#
_entry.id   AF-A0A359M4E3-F1
#
_cell.length_a   1.000
_cell.length_b   1.000
_cell.length_c   1.000
_cell.angle_alpha   90.00
_cell.angle_beta   90.00
_cell.angle_gamma   90.00
#
_symmetry.space_group_name_H-M   'P 1'
#
loop_
_entity.id
_entity.type
_entity.pdbx_description
1 polymer ?
#
loop_
_entity_poly.entity_id
_entity_poly.type
_entity_poly.pdbx_seq_one_letter_code
_entity_poly.pdbx_strand_id
1 'polypeptide(L)'
;MGAEQPLFQHGAPAREPDSPAVFWGYQDLAVFISLAVPSLFVALLITYGAFSLLGLPPQAKAVRTLVPQFLGYGFWFLSLYLLLKLKYDRPFWPSLAWRKPDRGIVFNLLAGPALAFTVGMLGVLMKTPQIDMPIREFLSDPVSIALMGIFATTLGPLCEELAFRGFLQPLVQRTFGAAAGIVIAALPFALLHGPQ
;
A
#
# COMPACT_ATOMS: atom_id res chain seq x y z
N MET A 1 -30.06 42.24 -43.87
CA MET A 1 -30.28 41.56 -42.57
C MET A 1 -29.18 40.53 -42.42
N GLY A 2 -28.07 40.91 -41.78
CA GLY A 2 -26.91 40.04 -41.56
C GLY A 2 -27.17 39.13 -40.37
N ALA A 3 -26.86 37.84 -40.51
CA ALA A 3 -26.96 36.86 -39.46
C ALA A 3 -25.87 37.10 -38.40
N GLU A 4 -26.27 37.28 -37.14
CA GLU A 4 -25.35 37.32 -36.02
C GLU A 4 -24.87 35.89 -35.69
N GLN A 5 -23.58 35.63 -35.85
CA GLN A 5 -22.94 34.45 -35.27
C GLN A 5 -22.58 34.77 -33.81
N PRO A 6 -22.98 33.95 -32.83
CA PRO A 6 -22.54 34.15 -31.45
C PRO A 6 -21.06 33.77 -31.33
N LEU A 7 -20.27 34.80 -31.06
CA LEU A 7 -18.84 34.76 -30.77
C LEU A 7 -18.64 34.24 -29.33
N PHE A 8 -17.96 33.10 -29.19
CA PHE A 8 -17.31 32.60 -27.97
C PHE A 8 -18.19 31.95 -26.86
N GLN A 9 -18.36 30.63 -26.94
CA GLN A 9 -18.27 29.79 -25.74
C GLN A 9 -16.83 29.28 -25.62
N HIS A 10 -15.98 30.04 -24.92
CA HIS A 10 -14.75 29.48 -24.37
C HIS A 10 -15.17 28.53 -23.25
N GLY A 11 -15.44 27.26 -23.60
CA GLY A 11 -15.48 26.20 -22.62
C GLY A 11 -14.16 26.24 -21.86
N ALA A 12 -14.23 26.45 -20.54
CA ALA A 12 -13.08 26.21 -19.67
C ALA A 12 -12.52 24.83 -20.05
N PRO A 13 -11.19 24.67 -20.22
CA PRO A 13 -10.64 23.35 -20.52
C PRO A 13 -11.14 22.41 -19.43
N ALA A 14 -11.94 21.42 -19.83
CA ALA A 14 -12.32 20.33 -18.95
C ALA A 14 -11.01 19.79 -18.40
N ARG A 15 -10.80 19.93 -17.08
CA ARG A 15 -9.66 19.34 -16.40
C ARG A 15 -9.71 17.86 -16.74
N GLU A 16 -8.81 17.39 -17.58
CA GLU A 16 -8.76 15.98 -17.97
C GLU A 16 -8.78 15.16 -16.68
N PRO A 17 -9.69 14.17 -16.54
CA PRO A 17 -9.64 13.29 -15.40
C PRO A 17 -8.42 12.38 -15.58
N ASP A 18 -7.27 12.87 -15.16
CA ASP A 18 -5.95 12.19 -15.20
C ASP A 18 -5.89 10.95 -14.28
N SER A 19 -7.03 10.51 -13.73
CA SER A 19 -7.14 9.31 -12.92
C SER A 19 -8.02 8.32 -13.64
N PRO A 20 -7.57 7.06 -13.85
CA PRO A 20 -8.42 6.02 -14.42
C PRO A 20 -9.73 6.01 -13.63
N ALA A 21 -10.85 6.07 -14.35
CA ALA A 21 -12.16 6.22 -13.74
C ALA A 21 -12.35 5.15 -12.66
N VAL A 22 -12.42 5.57 -11.40
CA VAL A 22 -12.57 4.66 -10.26
C VAL A 22 -13.91 3.96 -10.43
N PHE A 23 -13.88 2.68 -10.77
CA PHE A 23 -15.08 1.88 -11.09
C PHE A 23 -15.53 0.97 -9.94
N TRP A 24 -14.73 0.86 -8.87
CA TRP A 24 -15.09 0.14 -7.65
C TRP A 24 -15.79 1.05 -6.62
N GLY A 25 -16.44 0.43 -5.64
CA GLY A 25 -17.17 1.10 -4.57
C GLY A 25 -16.66 0.78 -3.17
N TYR A 26 -17.30 1.37 -2.16
CA TYR A 26 -16.99 1.10 -0.75
C TYR A 26 -17.29 -0.33 -0.32
N GLN A 27 -18.22 -1.02 -1.00
CA GLN A 27 -18.47 -2.44 -0.77
C GLN A 27 -17.26 -3.30 -1.19
N ASP A 28 -16.63 -2.99 -2.32
CA ASP A 28 -15.42 -3.68 -2.77
C ASP A 28 -14.25 -3.45 -1.81
N LEU A 29 -14.14 -2.21 -1.30
CA LEU A 29 -13.18 -1.88 -0.26
C LEU A 29 -13.42 -2.69 1.01
N ALA A 30 -14.67 -2.79 1.47
CA ALA A 30 -15.02 -3.57 2.65
C ALA A 30 -14.70 -5.06 2.47
N VAL A 31 -15.03 -5.63 1.30
CA VAL A 31 -14.70 -7.02 0.95
C VAL A 31 -13.18 -7.21 0.97
N PHE A 32 -12.43 -6.35 0.29
CA PHE A 32 -10.97 -6.43 0.27
C PHE A 32 -10.39 -6.38 1.68
N ILE A 33 -10.77 -5.42 2.51
CA ILE A 33 -10.29 -5.31 3.91
C ILE A 33 -10.68 -6.56 4.71
N SER A 34 -11.92 -7.05 4.58
CA SER A 34 -12.37 -8.24 5.32
C SER A 34 -11.60 -9.50 4.96
N LEU A 35 -11.05 -9.59 3.75
CA LEU A 35 -10.28 -10.73 3.28
C LEU A 35 -8.83 -10.74 3.78
N ALA A 36 -8.35 -9.69 4.44
CA ALA A 36 -7.01 -9.65 5.01
C ALA A 36 -6.82 -10.73 6.09
N VAL A 37 -7.74 -10.84 7.04
CA VAL A 37 -7.66 -11.81 8.16
C VAL A 37 -7.79 -13.25 7.67
N PRO A 38 -8.80 -13.63 6.84
CA PRO A 38 -8.87 -14.97 6.26
C PRO A 38 -7.63 -15.34 5.44
N SER A 39 -7.08 -14.40 4.66
CA SER A 39 -5.87 -14.64 3.86
C SER A 39 -4.66 -14.95 4.74
N LEU A 40 -4.46 -14.19 5.82
CA LEU A 40 -3.41 -14.45 6.79
C LEU A 40 -3.64 -15.78 7.52
N PHE A 41 -4.88 -16.08 7.91
CA PHE A 41 -5.22 -17.32 8.60
C PHE A 41 -4.91 -18.56 7.74
N VAL A 42 -5.31 -18.54 6.46
CA VAL A 42 -4.99 -19.61 5.50
C VAL A 42 -3.48 -19.73 5.31
N ALA A 43 -2.76 -18.61 5.18
CA ALA A 43 -1.30 -18.62 5.06
C ALA A 43 -0.61 -19.22 6.29
N LEU A 44 -1.10 -18.91 7.50
CA LEU A 44 -0.60 -19.48 8.75
C LEU A 44 -0.85 -21.00 8.78
N LEU A 45 -2.06 -21.46 8.47
CA LEU A 45 -2.38 -22.89 8.45
C LEU A 45 -1.49 -23.67 7.48
N ILE A 46 -1.32 -23.16 6.24
CA ILE A 46 -0.47 -23.79 5.23
C ILE A 46 0.98 -23.85 5.72
N THR A 47 1.49 -22.74 6.23
CA THR A 47 2.90 -22.63 6.62
C THR A 47 3.23 -23.53 7.82
N TYR A 48 2.45 -23.43 8.90
CA TYR A 48 2.66 -24.24 10.09
C TYR A 48 2.35 -25.72 9.85
N GLY A 49 1.34 -26.04 9.03
CA GLY A 49 1.06 -27.40 8.60
C GLY A 49 2.23 -28.00 7.82
N ALA A 50 2.82 -27.26 6.88
CA ALA A 50 3.98 -27.70 6.12
C ALA A 50 5.22 -27.91 7.00
N PHE A 51 5.52 -26.99 7.93
CA PHE A 51 6.62 -27.15 8.87
C PHE A 51 6.46 -28.39 9.76
N SER A 52 5.23 -28.64 10.23
CA SER A 52 4.92 -29.83 11.02
C SER A 52 5.08 -31.11 10.22
N LEU A 53 4.63 -31.14 8.97
CA LEU A 53 4.65 -32.34 8.13
C LEU A 53 6.07 -32.69 7.64
N LEU A 54 6.87 -31.67 7.31
CA LEU A 54 8.22 -31.83 6.78
C LEU A 54 9.29 -31.99 7.88
N GLY A 55 8.91 -31.87 9.16
CA GLY A 55 9.85 -31.94 10.28
C GLY A 55 10.92 -30.85 10.23
N LEU A 56 10.62 -29.72 9.59
CA LEU A 56 11.52 -28.56 9.47
C LEU A 56 11.16 -27.56 10.57
N PRO A 57 11.79 -27.58 11.76
CA PRO A 57 11.62 -26.49 12.71
C PRO A 57 12.29 -25.25 12.11
N PRO A 58 11.55 -24.19 11.74
CA PRO A 58 12.18 -22.94 11.33
C PRO A 58 13.00 -22.38 12.49
N GLN A 59 14.33 -22.44 12.41
CA GLN A 59 15.20 -22.06 13.52
C GLN A 59 15.18 -20.54 13.76
N ALA A 60 15.02 -19.75 12.69
CA ALA A 60 14.93 -18.30 12.76
C ALA A 60 13.49 -17.79 12.95
N LYS A 61 13.30 -16.86 13.89
CA LYS A 61 12.00 -16.18 14.15
C LYS A 61 11.48 -15.44 12.92
N ALA A 62 12.39 -14.86 12.12
CA ALA A 62 12.08 -14.26 10.83
C ALA A 62 11.36 -15.22 9.89
N VAL A 63 11.83 -16.46 9.78
CA VAL A 63 11.19 -17.45 8.89
C VAL A 63 9.79 -17.80 9.37
N ARG A 64 9.59 -17.97 10.69
CA ARG A 64 8.27 -18.26 11.28
C ARG A 64 7.24 -17.14 11.06
N THR A 65 7.71 -15.91 10.94
CA THR A 65 6.83 -14.74 10.90
C THR A 65 6.66 -14.21 9.48
N LEU A 66 7.76 -14.05 8.75
CA LEU A 66 7.76 -13.46 7.42
C LEU A 66 7.17 -14.41 6.38
N VAL A 67 7.46 -15.71 6.41
CA VAL A 67 6.90 -16.65 5.42
C VAL A 67 5.36 -16.64 5.40
N PRO A 68 4.65 -16.80 6.53
CA PRO A 68 3.19 -16.71 6.49
C PRO A 68 2.71 -15.28 6.17
N GLN A 69 3.46 -14.23 6.51
CA GLN A 69 3.12 -12.86 6.12
C GLN A 69 3.19 -12.67 4.59
N PHE A 70 4.26 -13.16 3.95
CA PHE A 70 4.46 -13.15 2.49
C PHE A 70 3.30 -13.87 1.79
N LEU A 71 2.97 -15.08 2.25
CA LEU A 71 1.85 -15.85 1.71
C LEU A 71 0.49 -15.17 1.97
N GLY A 72 0.32 -14.57 3.15
CA GLY A 72 -0.88 -13.82 3.52
C GLY A 72 -1.11 -12.63 2.59
N TYR A 73 -0.07 -11.84 2.30
CA TYR A 73 -0.13 -10.78 1.29
C TYR A 73 -0.42 -11.35 -0.10
N GLY A 74 0.22 -12.46 -0.48
CA GLY A 74 -0.07 -13.15 -1.73
C GLY A 74 -1.56 -13.47 -1.90
N PHE A 75 -2.17 -14.12 -0.91
CA PHE A 75 -3.61 -14.44 -0.94
C PHE A 75 -4.50 -13.20 -0.87
N TRP A 76 -4.12 -12.21 -0.06
CA TRP A 76 -4.91 -11.00 0.09
C TRP A 76 -4.94 -10.17 -1.21
N PHE A 77 -3.80 -9.97 -1.86
CA PHE A 77 -3.73 -9.27 -3.15
C PHE A 77 -4.22 -10.14 -4.32
N LEU A 78 -4.16 -11.47 -4.22
CA LEU A 78 -4.88 -12.36 -5.13
C LEU A 78 -6.38 -12.10 -5.05
N SER A 79 -6.93 -11.85 -3.86
CA SER A 79 -8.36 -11.51 -3.72
C SER A 79 -8.71 -10.20 -4.44
N LEU A 80 -7.84 -9.19 -4.37
CA LEU A 80 -8.01 -7.95 -5.12
C LEU A 80 -7.92 -8.18 -6.63
N TYR A 81 -6.95 -8.98 -7.08
CA TYR A 81 -6.84 -9.42 -8.47
C TYR A 81 -8.13 -10.08 -8.96
N LEU A 82 -8.65 -11.05 -8.21
CA LEU A 82 -9.88 -11.75 -8.54
C LEU A 82 -11.09 -10.82 -8.51
N LEU A 83 -11.16 -9.87 -7.57
CA LEU A 83 -12.23 -8.87 -7.53
C LEU A 83 -12.24 -8.04 -8.81
N LEU A 84 -11.09 -7.48 -9.22
CA LEU A 84 -10.99 -6.67 -10.43
C LEU A 84 -11.25 -7.50 -11.70
N LYS A 85 -10.75 -8.73 -11.75
CA LYS A 85 -10.88 -9.59 -12.92
C LYS A 85 -12.28 -10.19 -13.06
N LEU A 86 -12.88 -10.68 -11.99
CA LEU A 86 -14.16 -11.40 -12.04
C LEU A 86 -15.36 -10.46 -12.02
N LYS A 87 -15.32 -9.38 -11.22
CA LYS A 87 -16.45 -8.45 -11.09
C LYS A 87 -16.48 -7.39 -12.20
N TYR A 88 -15.30 -6.93 -12.63
CA TYR A 88 -15.18 -5.78 -13.52
C TYR A 88 -14.54 -6.10 -14.88
N ASP A 89 -13.99 -7.31 -15.05
CA ASP A 89 -13.21 -7.71 -16.22
C ASP A 89 -12.12 -6.69 -16.60
N ARG A 90 -11.45 -6.13 -15.59
CA ARG A 90 -10.37 -5.16 -15.78
C ARG A 90 -9.01 -5.77 -15.40
N PRO A 91 -7.93 -5.39 -16.12
CA PRO A 91 -6.58 -5.86 -15.79
C PRO A 91 -6.09 -5.21 -14.50
N PHE A 92 -5.39 -5.97 -13.65
CA PHE A 92 -4.98 -5.53 -12.31
C PHE A 92 -4.12 -4.26 -12.32
N TRP A 93 -2.95 -4.30 -12.96
CA TRP A 93 -2.00 -3.19 -12.92
C TRP A 93 -2.57 -1.88 -13.51
N PRO A 94 -3.18 -1.86 -14.71
CA PRO A 94 -3.72 -0.63 -15.28
C PRO A 94 -4.96 -0.09 -14.55
N SER A 95 -5.63 -0.92 -13.75
CA SER A 95 -6.80 -0.47 -12.97
C SER A 95 -6.42 0.32 -11.73
N LEU A 96 -5.24 0.06 -11.17
CA LEU A 96 -4.76 0.76 -9.98
C LEU A 96 -4.18 2.12 -10.38
N ALA A 97 -4.38 3.11 -9.53
CA ALA A 97 -4.05 4.51 -9.80
C ALA A 97 -2.54 4.81 -9.74
N TRP A 98 -1.73 4.08 -10.51
CA TRP A 98 -0.29 4.33 -10.66
C TRP A 98 -0.06 5.73 -11.23
N ARG A 99 0.71 6.55 -10.53
CA ARG A 99 1.12 7.87 -10.99
C ARG A 99 2.62 7.90 -11.24
N LYS A 100 3.01 8.56 -12.33
CA LYS A 100 4.41 8.84 -12.59
C LYS A 100 4.89 9.94 -11.64
N PRO A 101 6.14 9.90 -11.18
CA PRO A 101 6.70 10.96 -10.35
C PRO A 101 6.88 12.26 -11.15
N ASP A 102 6.22 13.34 -10.72
CA ASP A 102 6.22 14.64 -11.41
C ASP A 102 7.60 15.33 -11.41
N ARG A 103 8.42 15.10 -10.36
CA ARG A 103 9.74 15.73 -10.17
C ARG A 103 10.92 14.87 -10.63
N GLY A 104 10.65 13.82 -11.41
CA GLY A 104 11.67 12.88 -11.90
C GLY A 104 12.12 11.85 -10.85
N ILE A 105 12.62 10.71 -11.32
CA ILE A 105 12.93 9.55 -10.46
C ILE A 105 14.03 9.85 -9.45
N VAL A 106 15.09 10.55 -9.86
CA VAL A 106 16.24 10.85 -8.98
C VAL A 106 15.82 11.68 -7.76
N PHE A 107 15.03 12.74 -7.96
CA PHE A 107 14.54 13.56 -6.86
C PHE A 107 13.73 12.72 -5.86
N ASN A 108 12.80 11.89 -6.35
CA ASN A 108 11.94 11.08 -5.48
C ASN A 108 12.75 9.99 -4.74
N LEU A 109 13.76 9.41 -5.40
CA LEU A 109 14.66 8.43 -4.80
C LEU A 109 15.49 9.04 -3.67
N LEU A 110 15.94 10.30 -3.80
CA LEU A 110 16.72 11.00 -2.78
C LEU A 110 15.84 11.63 -1.67
N ALA A 111 14.62 12.06 -2.02
CA ALA A 111 13.69 12.66 -1.07
C ALA A 111 13.27 11.68 0.03
N GLY A 112 13.13 10.38 -0.27
CA GLY A 112 12.80 9.36 0.71
C GLY A 112 13.83 9.26 1.85
N PRO A 113 15.10 8.92 1.57
CA PRO A 113 16.16 8.92 2.57
C PRO A 113 16.33 10.26 3.27
N ALA A 114 16.28 11.38 2.53
CA ALA A 114 16.39 12.71 3.13
C ALA A 114 15.27 12.97 4.15
N LEU A 115 14.03 12.58 3.84
CA LEU A 115 12.91 12.66 4.78
C LEU A 115 13.14 11.76 6.00
N ALA A 116 13.57 10.52 5.80
CA ALA A 116 13.83 9.58 6.89
C ALA A 116 14.91 10.12 7.86
N PHE A 117 16.03 10.64 7.34
CA PHE A 117 17.06 11.28 8.15
C PHE A 117 16.54 12.52 8.88
N THR A 118 15.73 13.34 8.20
CA THR A 118 15.15 14.54 8.81
C THR A 118 14.23 14.18 9.98
N VAL A 119 13.35 13.19 9.80
CA VAL A 119 12.46 12.70 10.86
C VAL A 119 13.27 12.09 12.02
N GLY A 120 14.32 11.31 11.70
CA GLY A 120 15.23 10.76 12.72
C GLY A 120 15.93 11.84 13.54
N MET A 121 16.46 12.88 12.89
CA MET A 121 17.08 14.03 13.56
C MET A 121 16.09 14.80 14.44
N LEU A 122 14.86 15.02 13.95
CA LEU A 122 13.79 15.63 14.74
C LEU A 122 13.45 14.77 15.97
N GLY A 123 13.40 13.44 15.83
CA GLY A 123 13.19 12.52 16.96
C GLY A 123 14.29 12.63 18.01
N VAL A 124 15.56 12.75 17.61
CA VAL A 124 16.68 13.00 18.53
C VAL A 124 16.52 14.34 19.23
N LEU A 125 16.18 15.40 18.49
CA LEU A 125 15.99 16.75 19.04
C LEU A 125 14.82 16.81 20.05
N MET A 126 13.73 16.10 19.76
CA MET A 126 12.56 15.99 20.65
C MET A 126 12.77 15.02 21.82
N LYS A 127 13.92 14.33 21.89
CA LYS A 127 14.20 13.29 22.89
C LYS A 127 13.11 12.22 22.92
N THR A 128 12.63 11.80 21.75
CA THR A 128 11.59 10.78 21.64
C THR A 128 12.02 9.52 22.40
N PRO A 129 11.19 8.98 23.32
CA PRO A 129 11.53 7.79 24.08
C PRO A 129 11.89 6.62 23.16
N GLN A 130 12.97 5.92 23.49
CA GLN A 130 13.33 4.68 22.81
C GLN A 130 12.44 3.56 23.34
N ILE A 131 11.47 3.15 22.54
CA ILE A 131 10.59 2.02 22.87
C ILE A 131 11.26 0.74 22.35
N ASP A 132 11.22 -0.34 23.12
CA ASP A 132 11.69 -1.63 22.64
C ASP A 132 10.72 -2.16 21.58
N MET A 133 11.15 -1.99 20.33
CA MET A 133 10.38 -2.34 19.16
C MET A 133 10.52 -3.83 18.84
N PRO A 134 9.41 -4.56 18.58
CA PRO A 134 9.47 -5.95 18.11
C PRO A 134 10.35 -6.14 16.88
N ILE A 135 10.55 -5.08 16.08
CA ILE A 135 11.43 -5.14 14.90
C ILE A 135 12.89 -5.42 15.25
N ARG A 136 13.35 -5.06 16.46
CA ARG A 136 14.73 -5.33 16.92
C ARG A 136 15.06 -6.82 16.93
N GLU A 137 14.08 -7.67 17.18
CA GLU A 137 14.26 -9.13 17.16
C GLU A 137 14.50 -9.68 15.75
N PHE A 138 14.08 -8.97 14.70
CA PHE A 138 14.41 -9.34 13.32
C PHE A 138 15.77 -8.80 12.87
N LEU A 139 16.46 -8.02 13.72
CA LEU A 139 17.80 -7.49 13.49
C LEU A 139 18.88 -8.25 14.27
N SER A 140 18.55 -9.38 14.89
CA SER A 140 19.47 -10.13 15.76
C SER A 140 20.45 -11.03 15.00
N ASP A 141 20.13 -11.43 13.77
CA ASP A 141 20.98 -12.33 12.97
C ASP A 141 20.96 -11.97 11.47
N PRO A 142 22.01 -12.33 10.70
CA PRO A 142 22.12 -11.94 9.30
C PRO A 142 20.99 -12.42 8.38
N VAL A 143 20.42 -13.60 8.66
CA VAL A 143 19.33 -14.16 7.84
C VAL A 143 18.05 -13.37 8.10
N SER A 144 17.74 -13.09 9.36
CA SER A 144 16.59 -12.24 9.73
C SER A 144 16.73 -10.83 9.18
N ILE A 145 17.92 -10.23 9.24
CA ILE A 145 18.21 -8.91 8.64
C ILE A 145 17.97 -8.95 7.13
N ALA A 146 18.49 -9.95 6.42
CA ALA A 146 18.32 -10.05 4.98
C ALA A 146 16.85 -10.23 4.58
N LEU A 147 16.13 -11.14 5.24
CA LEU A 147 14.71 -11.38 4.96
C LEU A 147 13.84 -10.17 5.28
N MET A 148 14.04 -9.54 6.44
CA MET A 148 13.33 -8.34 6.82
C MET A 148 13.67 -7.19 5.88
N GLY A 149 14.94 -7.01 5.52
CA GLY A 149 15.39 -5.98 4.58
C GLY A 149 14.73 -6.13 3.21
N ILE A 150 14.68 -7.35 2.66
CA ILE A 150 13.97 -7.62 1.40
C ILE A 150 12.49 -7.29 1.54
N PHE A 151 11.83 -7.79 2.60
CA PHE A 151 10.41 -7.53 2.82
C PHE A 151 10.11 -6.03 2.93
N ALA A 152 10.84 -5.32 3.79
CA ALA A 152 10.62 -3.91 4.10
C ALA A 152 10.96 -2.96 2.94
N THR A 153 11.82 -3.37 2.00
CA THR A 153 12.20 -2.54 0.84
C THR A 153 11.48 -2.93 -0.45
N THR A 154 10.81 -4.08 -0.50
CA THR A 154 10.12 -4.56 -1.70
C THR A 154 8.64 -4.81 -1.43
N LEU A 155 8.30 -5.95 -0.83
CA LEU A 155 6.93 -6.41 -0.74
C LEU A 155 6.06 -5.51 0.14
N GLY A 156 6.57 -5.06 1.29
CA GLY A 156 5.86 -4.12 2.18
C GLY A 156 5.43 -2.85 1.43
N PRO A 157 6.40 -2.06 0.91
CA PRO A 157 6.09 -0.86 0.14
C PRO A 157 5.20 -1.11 -1.08
N LEU A 158 5.41 -2.23 -1.80
CA LEU A 158 4.55 -2.59 -2.93
C LEU A 158 3.10 -2.79 -2.49
N CYS A 159 2.87 -3.59 -1.45
CA CYS A 159 1.53 -3.84 -0.91
C CYS A 159 0.88 -2.56 -0.35
N GLU A 160 1.66 -1.71 0.31
CA GLU A 160 1.19 -0.41 0.79
C GLU A 160 0.74 0.50 -0.37
N GLU A 161 1.56 0.63 -1.41
CA GLU A 161 1.20 1.42 -2.60
C GLU A 161 -0.03 0.87 -3.30
N LEU A 162 -0.16 -0.46 -3.44
CA LEU A 162 -1.33 -1.11 -4.03
C LEU A 162 -2.61 -0.84 -3.23
N ALA A 163 -2.58 -1.06 -1.91
CA ALA A 163 -3.76 -0.93 -1.05
C ALA A 163 -4.16 0.53 -0.80
N PHE A 164 -3.20 1.37 -0.40
CA PHE A 164 -3.49 2.75 -0.01
C PHE A 164 -3.61 3.65 -1.23
N ARG A 165 -2.60 3.71 -2.11
CA ARG A 165 -2.61 4.64 -3.24
C ARG A 165 -3.33 4.10 -4.46
N GLY A 166 -3.23 2.79 -4.70
CA GLY A 166 -3.83 2.13 -5.85
C GLY A 166 -5.35 1.95 -5.71
N PHE A 167 -5.83 1.63 -4.50
CA PHE A 167 -7.22 1.20 -4.29
C PHE A 167 -8.04 2.11 -3.36
N LEU A 168 -7.56 2.41 -2.15
CA LEU A 168 -8.29 3.19 -1.14
C LEU A 168 -8.37 4.68 -1.48
N GLN A 169 -7.23 5.34 -1.63
CA GLN A 169 -7.12 6.79 -1.83
C GLN A 169 -7.96 7.31 -3.02
N PRO A 170 -7.88 6.74 -4.24
CA PRO A 170 -8.67 7.24 -5.36
C PRO A 170 -10.19 7.09 -5.13
N LEU A 171 -10.62 6.04 -4.42
CA LEU A 171 -12.02 5.86 -4.03
C LEU A 171 -12.50 6.96 -3.07
N VAL A 172 -11.69 7.29 -2.06
CA VAL A 172 -12.02 8.35 -1.10
C VAL A 172 -11.95 9.73 -1.75
N GLN A 173 -10.96 9.98 -2.60
CA GLN A 173 -10.86 11.24 -3.36
C GLN A 173 -12.06 11.46 -4.28
N ARG A 174 -12.62 10.40 -4.86
CA ARG A 174 -13.86 10.49 -5.66
C ARG A 174 -15.04 11.05 -4.85
N THR A 175 -15.10 10.75 -3.54
CA THR A 175 -16.21 11.18 -2.67
C THR A 175 -15.96 12.52 -1.99
N PHE A 176 -14.75 12.75 -1.49
CA PHE A 176 -14.43 13.91 -0.64
C PHE A 176 -13.54 14.96 -1.32
N GLY A 177 -13.16 14.75 -2.58
CA GLY A 177 -12.19 15.58 -3.30
C GLY A 177 -10.74 15.26 -2.92
N ALA A 178 -9.80 15.86 -3.65
CA ALA A 178 -8.38 15.53 -3.55
C ALA A 178 -7.79 15.73 -2.15
N ALA A 179 -7.96 16.93 -1.56
CA ALA A 179 -7.32 17.29 -0.29
C ALA A 179 -7.84 16.45 0.87
N ALA A 180 -9.16 16.44 1.09
CA ALA A 180 -9.77 15.65 2.16
C ALA A 180 -9.55 14.14 1.94
N GLY A 181 -9.61 13.68 0.68
CA GLY A 181 -9.38 12.27 0.36
C GLY A 181 -7.96 11.79 0.67
N ILE A 182 -6.94 12.63 0.48
CA ILE A 182 -5.55 12.33 0.89
C ILE A 182 -5.47 12.18 2.41
N VAL A 183 -6.01 13.15 3.15
CA VAL A 183 -5.97 13.13 4.62
C VAL A 183 -6.68 11.89 5.17
N ILE A 184 -7.90 11.63 4.70
CA ILE A 184 -8.70 10.49 5.15
C ILE A 184 -8.00 9.16 4.82
N ALA A 185 -7.43 9.00 3.61
CA ALA A 185 -6.72 7.79 3.24
C ALA A 185 -5.40 7.59 4.01
N ALA A 186 -4.76 8.67 4.47
CA ALA A 186 -3.54 8.61 5.27
C ALA A 186 -3.78 8.21 6.73
N LEU A 187 -4.98 8.45 7.28
CA LEU A 187 -5.28 8.14 8.69
C LEU A 187 -5.13 6.65 9.03
N PRO A 188 -5.73 5.68 8.28
CA PRO A 188 -5.53 4.27 8.58
C PRO A 188 -4.07 3.84 8.44
N PHE A 189 -3.34 4.41 7.48
CA PHE A 189 -1.90 4.16 7.35
C PHE A 189 -1.13 4.59 8.60
N ALA A 190 -1.37 5.82 9.06
CA ALA A 190 -0.74 6.35 10.26
C ALA A 190 -1.11 5.55 11.52
N LEU A 191 -2.36 5.10 11.64
CA LEU A 191 -2.81 4.29 12.77
C LEU A 191 -2.17 2.89 12.80
N LEU A 192 -2.01 2.25 11.64
CA LEU A 192 -1.35 0.95 11.54
C LEU A 192 0.15 1.02 11.89
N HIS A 193 0.78 2.18 11.67
CA HIS A 193 2.20 2.41 11.92
C HIS A 193 2.48 3.20 13.21
N GLY A 194 1.47 3.72 13.90
CA GLY A 194 1.65 4.52 15.10
C GLY A 194 2.45 3.84 16.23
N PRO A 195 2.30 2.51 16.45
CA PRO A 195 3.13 1.78 17.41
C PRO A 195 4.58 1.50 16.96
N GLN A 196 4.96 1.90 15.73
CA GLN A 196 6.27 1.61 15.10
C GLN A 196 7.28 2.74 15.28
#